data_AF-A0A1Q6SLJ3-F1
#
_entry.id   AF-A0A1Q6SLJ3-F1
#
_cell.length_a   1.000
_cell.length_b   1.000
_cell.length_c   1.000
_cell.angle_alpha   90.00
_cell.angle_beta   90.00
_cell.angle_gamma   90.00
#
_symmetry.space_group_name_H-M   'P 1'
#
loop_
_entity.id
_entity.type
_entity.pdbx_description
1 polymer ?
#
loop_
_entity_poly.entity_id
_entity_poly.type
_entity_poly.pdbx_seq_one_letter_code
_entity_poly.pdbx_strand_id
1 'polypeptide(L)'
;MEKTASFTGRVIMIDSAEDLKQLCRRMLCSGFDGDVTVLRGCGRWFMIMSEIPLYACDYGDPLDGNAGLYAVEYGKLICGKSGLARLAGE
;
A
#
# COMPACT_ATOMS: atom_id res chain seq x y z
N MET A 1 -5.40 -24.07 13.84
CA MET A 1 -4.86 -23.22 12.76
C MET A 1 -6.03 -22.72 11.94
N GLU A 2 -6.61 -21.60 12.34
CA GLU A 2 -7.76 -21.01 11.68
C GLU A 2 -7.30 -20.22 10.45
N LYS A 3 -7.84 -20.65 9.30
CA LYS A 3 -8.04 -19.92 8.04
C LYS A 3 -7.19 -18.66 7.87
N THR A 4 -6.10 -18.80 7.13
CA THR A 4 -5.65 -17.72 6.23
C THR A 4 -6.79 -17.46 5.26
N ALA A 5 -7.68 -16.53 5.62
CA ALA A 5 -8.56 -15.89 4.67
C ALA A 5 -7.67 -15.46 3.50
N SER A 6 -7.97 -15.97 2.31
CA SER A 6 -7.21 -15.73 1.10
C SER A 6 -7.01 -14.22 0.92
N PHE A 7 -5.82 -13.75 1.26
CA PHE A 7 -5.43 -12.37 1.02
C PHE A 7 -5.38 -12.18 -0.49
N THR A 8 -6.33 -11.41 -1.02
CA THR A 8 -6.45 -11.12 -2.46
C THR A 8 -5.88 -9.76 -2.84
N GLY A 9 -5.41 -8.98 -1.86
CA GLY A 9 -4.78 -7.70 -2.10
C GLY A 9 -3.44 -7.85 -2.82
N ARG A 10 -3.15 -6.91 -3.72
CA ARG A 10 -1.81 -6.74 -4.28
C ARG A 10 -1.04 -5.75 -3.42
N VAL A 11 0.24 -6.02 -3.19
CA VAL A 11 1.07 -5.19 -2.30
C VAL A 11 2.16 -4.53 -3.10
N ILE A 12 2.36 -3.23 -2.89
CA ILE A 12 3.56 -2.51 -3.32
C ILE A 12 4.38 -2.14 -2.08
N MET A 13 5.67 -2.42 -2.15
CA MET A 13 6.66 -2.02 -1.15
C MET A 13 7.29 -0.70 -1.55
N ILE A 14 7.36 0.24 -0.61
CA ILE A 14 7.86 1.59 -0.84
C ILE A 14 8.91 1.89 0.23
N ASP A 15 10.15 2.14 -0.19
CA ASP A 15 11.28 2.32 0.73
C ASP A 15 11.28 3.70 1.39
N SER A 16 10.87 4.75 0.68
CA SER A 16 10.94 6.12 1.18
C SER A 16 9.56 6.69 1.56
N ALA A 17 9.54 7.55 2.58
CA ALA A 17 8.32 8.28 2.94
C ALA A 17 7.93 9.33 1.88
N GLU A 18 8.88 9.77 1.05
CA GLU A 18 8.63 10.76 0.00
C GLU A 18 7.92 10.10 -1.19
N ASP A 19 8.36 8.93 -1.62
CA ASP A 19 7.69 8.17 -2.68
C ASP A 19 6.28 7.76 -2.27
N LEU A 20 6.08 7.40 -0.99
CA LEU A 20 4.75 7.16 -0.44
C LEU A 20 3.86 8.39 -0.57
N LYS A 21 4.35 9.58 -0.19
CA LYS A 21 3.59 10.84 -0.31
C LYS A 21 3.21 11.13 -1.75
N GLN A 22 4.16 10.98 -2.67
CA GLN A 22 3.94 11.24 -4.09
C GLN A 22 2.96 10.24 -4.70
N LEU A 23 3.03 8.96 -4.33
CA LEU A 23 2.06 7.97 -4.74
C LEU A 23 0.65 8.30 -4.20
N CYS A 24 0.53 8.67 -2.92
CA CYS A 24 -0.76 9.11 -2.35
C CYS A 24 -1.34 10.29 -3.14
N ARG A 25 -0.53 11.32 -3.44
CA ARG A 25 -0.96 12.45 -4.29
C ARG A 25 -1.40 11.98 -5.67
N ARG A 26 -0.61 11.12 -6.31
CA ARG A 26 -0.90 10.61 -7.65
C ARG A 26 -2.23 9.85 -7.69
N MET A 27 -2.51 9.03 -6.67
CA MET A 27 -3.76 8.29 -6.54
C MET A 27 -4.98 9.20 -6.33
N LEU A 28 -4.83 10.25 -5.52
CA LEU A 28 -5.88 11.24 -5.31
C LEU A 28 -6.18 12.01 -6.60
N CYS A 29 -5.14 12.41 -7.33
CA CYS A 29 -5.30 13.13 -8.60
C CYS A 29 -5.82 12.25 -9.75
N SER A 30 -5.57 10.94 -9.73
CA SER A 30 -6.05 10.03 -10.77
C SER A 30 -7.50 9.58 -10.59
N GLY A 31 -8.12 9.89 -9.45
CA GLY A 31 -9.46 9.40 -9.11
C GLY A 31 -9.50 7.88 -8.91
N PHE A 32 -8.44 7.29 -8.34
CA PHE A 32 -8.36 5.84 -8.12
C PHE A 32 -9.51 5.37 -7.21
N ASP A 33 -10.32 4.43 -7.70
CA ASP A 33 -11.52 3.98 -6.98
C ASP A 33 -11.32 2.69 -6.15
N GLY A 34 -10.18 2.02 -6.29
CA GLY A 34 -9.90 0.80 -5.51
C GLY A 34 -9.74 1.03 -4.00
N ASP A 35 -9.85 -0.06 -3.25
CA ASP A 35 -9.50 -0.08 -1.83
C ASP A 35 -8.01 0.12 -1.65
N VAL A 36 -7.64 0.87 -0.61
CA VAL A 36 -6.25 1.16 -0.27
C VAL A 36 -6.05 1.02 1.23
N THR A 37 -5.00 0.29 1.60
CA THR A 37 -4.53 0.19 2.99
C THR A 37 -3.04 0.45 3.03
N VAL A 38 -2.60 1.34 3.93
CA VAL A 38 -1.19 1.67 4.13
C VAL A 38 -0.70 1.06 5.44
N LEU A 39 0.37 0.27 5.35
CA LEU A 39 1.05 -0.35 6.48
C LEU A 39 2.49 0.15 6.59
N ARG A 40 3.06 0.02 7.80
CA ARG A 40 4.49 0.26 8.07
C ARG A 40 5.07 -0.96 8.77
N GLY A 41 6.19 -1.49 8.28
CA GLY A 41 6.87 -2.63 8.89
C GLY A 41 8.35 -2.67 8.50
N CYS A 42 9.22 -3.09 9.42
CA CYS A 42 10.68 -3.23 9.17
C CYS A 42 11.34 -2.01 8.49
N GLY A 43 10.91 -0.79 8.83
CA GLY A 43 11.46 0.43 8.22
C GLY A 43 11.00 0.71 6.78
N ARG A 44 10.03 -0.05 6.25
CA ARG A 44 9.44 0.12 4.92
C ARG A 44 7.94 0.38 4.98
N TRP A 45 7.41 0.99 3.92
CA TRP A 45 5.98 1.21 3.74
C TRP A 45 5.42 0.15 2.80
N PHE A 46 4.17 -0.23 3.02
CA PHE A 46 3.48 -1.18 2.18
C PHE A 46 2.10 -0.63 1.88
N MET A 47 1.71 -0.66 0.61
CA MET A 47 0.37 -0.28 0.19
C MET A 47 -0.33 -1.51 -0.39
N ILE A 48 -1.44 -1.87 0.23
CA ILE A 48 -2.32 -2.96 -0.21
C ILE A 48 -3.43 -2.34 -1.04
N MET A 49 -3.65 -2.88 -2.23
CA MET A 49 -4.65 -2.41 -3.18
C MET A 49 -5.36 -3.58 -3.86
N SER A 50 -6.60 -3.38 -4.32
CA SER A 50 -7.33 -4.36 -5.15
C SER A 50 -6.62 -4.63 -6.48
N GLU A 51 -6.00 -3.59 -7.04
CA GLU A 51 -5.19 -3.62 -8.25
C GLU A 51 -4.02 -2.64 -8.10
N ILE A 52 -2.87 -2.95 -8.72
CA ILE A 52 -1.73 -2.04 -8.74
C ILE A 52 -1.84 -1.22 -10.02
N PRO A 53 -2.14 0.08 -9.95
CA PRO A 53 -2.15 0.93 -11.13
C PRO A 53 -0.73 1.07 -11.68
N LEU A 54 -0.58 1.20 -13.01
CA LEU A 54 0.73 1.19 -13.68
C LEU A 54 1.71 2.22 -13.11
N TYR A 55 1.23 3.41 -12.75
CA TYR A 55 2.05 4.47 -12.17
C TYR A 55 2.57 4.15 -10.76
N ALA A 56 2.00 3.18 -10.05
CA ALA A 56 2.46 2.85 -8.70
C ALA A 56 3.89 2.29 -8.73
N CYS A 57 4.26 1.58 -9.79
CA CYS A 57 5.60 1.02 -9.98
C CYS A 57 6.69 2.09 -10.14
N ASP A 58 6.34 3.34 -10.38
CA ASP A 58 7.30 4.46 -10.40
C ASP A 58 7.77 4.84 -8.97
N TYR A 59 7.05 4.38 -7.94
CA TYR A 59 7.25 4.76 -6.53
C TYR A 59 7.65 3.59 -5.63
N GLY A 60 7.63 2.35 -6.15
CA GLY A 60 7.91 1.16 -5.36
C GLY A 60 7.78 -0.13 -6.14
N ASP A 61 8.08 -1.23 -5.47
CA ASP A 61 8.14 -2.54 -6.08
C ASP A 61 6.93 -3.39 -5.72
N PRO A 62 6.22 -3.97 -6.71
CA PRO A 62 5.17 -4.95 -6.43
C PRO A 62 5.79 -6.18 -5.75
N LEU A 63 5.17 -6.62 -4.66
CA LEU A 63 5.55 -7.83 -3.96
C LEU A 63 4.76 -9.03 -4.49
N ASP A 64 5.40 -10.20 -4.50
CA ASP A 64 4.70 -11.45 -4.67
C ASP A 64 3.74 -11.75 -3.49
N GLY A 65 2.86 -12.74 -3.68
CA GLY A 65 1.83 -13.06 -2.70
C GLY A 65 2.39 -13.45 -1.31
N ASN A 66 3.56 -14.10 -1.25
CA ASN A 66 4.13 -14.53 0.03
C ASN A 66 4.76 -13.35 0.78
N ALA A 67 5.55 -12.52 0.11
CA ALA A 67 6.13 -11.32 0.71
C ALA A 67 5.03 -10.31 1.11
N GLY A 68 3.98 -10.18 0.30
CA GLY A 68 2.81 -9.38 0.62
C GLY A 68 2.06 -9.86 1.87
N LEU A 69 1.88 -11.18 2.03
CA LEU A 69 1.26 -11.77 3.22
C LEU A 69 2.01 -11.41 4.50
N TYR A 70 3.36 -11.49 4.50
CA TYR A 70 4.15 -11.09 5.66
C TYR A 70 3.97 -9.61 6.02
N ALA A 71 3.91 -8.73 5.01
CA ALA A 71 3.67 -7.31 5.25
C ALA A 71 2.29 -7.07 5.89
N VAL A 72 1.28 -7.87 5.52
CA VAL A 72 -0.09 -7.78 6.06
C VAL A 72 -0.16 -8.33 7.48
N GLU A 73 0.48 -9.47 7.73
CA GLU A 73 0.41 -10.17 9.02
C GLU A 73 1.17 -9.40 10.12
N TYR A 74 2.31 -8.81 9.78
CA TYR A 74 3.21 -8.17 10.76
C TYR A 74 3.29 -6.63 10.64
N GLY A 75 2.70 -6.04 9.59
CA GLY A 75 2.71 -4.61 9.38
C GLY A 75 1.79 -3.85 10.33
N LYS A 76 2.22 -2.69 10.80
CA LYS A 76 1.37 -1.77 11.57
C LYS A 76 0.47 -0.99 10.62
N LEU A 77 -0.84 -1.07 10.82
CA LEU A 77 -1.82 -0.25 10.10
C LEU A 77 -1.59 1.24 10.37
N ILE A 78 -1.47 2.02 9.29
CA ILE A 78 -1.30 3.47 9.34
C ILE A 78 -2.62 4.16 8.99
N CYS A 79 -3.21 3.81 7.84
CA CYS A 79 -4.53 4.28 7.44
C CYS A 79 -5.11 3.44 6.29
N GLY A 80 -6.42 3.57 6.06
CA GLY A 80 -7.08 3.19 4.81
C GLY A 80 -7.14 4.34 3.80
N LYS A 81 -7.93 4.17 2.73
CA LYS A 81 -8.15 5.14 1.63
C LYS A 81 -8.46 6.56 2.11
N SER A 82 -9.31 6.72 3.15
CA SER A 82 -9.68 8.03 3.70
C SER A 82 -8.51 8.80 4.34
N GLY A 83 -7.42 8.12 4.70
CA GLY A 83 -6.24 8.74 5.29
C GLY A 83 -5.17 9.16 4.28
N LEU A 84 -5.36 8.89 2.98
CA LEU A 84 -4.36 9.17 1.95
C LEU A 84 -4.10 10.66 1.77
N ALA A 85 -5.12 11.52 1.86
CA ALA A 85 -4.96 12.98 1.78
C ALA A 85 -4.01 13.51 2.86
N ARG A 86 -4.19 13.04 4.10
CA ARG A 86 -3.29 13.37 5.21
C ARG A 86 -1.86 12.89 4.97
N LEU A 87 -1.68 11.70 4.39
CA LEU A 87 -0.35 11.20 4.04
C LEU A 87 0.27 11.99 2.88
N ALA A 88 -0.50 12.44 1.91
CA ALA A 88 -0.08 13.30 0.82
C ALA A 88 0.37 14.71 1.29
N GLY A 89 0.14 15.05 2.56
CA GLY A 89 0.46 16.36 3.12
C GLY A 89 -0.59 17.43 2.81
N GLU A 90 -1.83 16.99 2.59
CA GLU A 90 -3.03 17.84 2.53
C GLU A 90 -3.72 17.95 3.90
#